data_AF-A0A9E0YTR2-F1
#
_entry.id   AF-A0A9E0YTR2-F1
#
_cell.length_a   1.000
_cell.length_b   1.000
_cell.length_c   1.000
_cell.angle_alpha   90.00
_cell.angle_beta   90.00
_cell.angle_gamma   90.00
#
_symmetry.space_group_name_H-M   'P 1'
#
loop_
_entity.id
_entity.type
_entity.pdbx_description
1 polymer ?
#
loop_
_entity_poly.entity_id
_entity_poly.type
_entity_poly.pdbx_seq_one_letter_code
_entity_poly.pdbx_strand_id
1 'polypeptide(L)'
;MADCRFVTEYPPLVRHRQELRDAGRSRRLRLAVALPVLAALAFGAFTLSPPFGLFVAAVGAGVLFFLGLPGGSSVDAGALAGIEGEVAVLERLKQLPHDYLLLNRVKLPDGQLPNGWRELDFIVSGPTGLWIVEVKNTPGYVYVQPGERHWPLARRAGCGSRPSWNALQNPIPQASAQVQSLKRWLLQQGISVEPNAVVCLSHPEVAVENGTESPVPVLVRDQLTAHIQAAPSAALPGGLIETLAQLRPGGKPAAGLDPFDSGRLPAVKKTG
;
A
#
# COMPACT_ATOMS: atom_id res chain seq x y z
N MET A 1 1.21 20.88 9.27
CA MET A 1 1.35 19.73 8.36
C MET A 1 2.69 19.11 8.65
N ALA A 2 2.74 17.78 8.69
CA ALA A 2 3.92 17.01 9.01
C ALA A 2 5.04 17.28 8.00
N ASP A 3 6.28 17.13 8.46
CA ASP A 3 7.43 17.08 7.60
C ASP A 3 7.43 15.80 6.76
N CYS A 4 7.25 15.98 5.45
CA CYS A 4 7.09 14.90 4.48
C CYS A 4 8.33 14.72 3.59
N ARG A 5 9.51 15.24 3.98
CA ARG A 5 10.72 15.21 3.13
C ARG A 5 11.20 13.80 2.75
N PHE A 6 10.75 12.77 3.46
CA PHE A 6 11.07 11.35 3.19
C PHE A 6 9.88 10.54 2.66
N VAL A 7 8.76 11.20 2.37
CA VAL A 7 7.61 10.56 1.74
C VAL A 7 7.91 10.35 0.26
N THR A 8 7.62 9.16 -0.24
CA THR A 8 7.79 8.76 -1.64
C THR A 8 6.47 8.36 -2.27
N GLU A 9 6.39 8.53 -3.60
CA GLU A 9 5.25 8.08 -4.39
C GLU A 9 5.18 6.56 -4.46
N TYR A 10 3.98 6.04 -4.74
CA TYR A 10 3.73 4.60 -4.90
C TYR A 10 3.91 4.20 -6.37
N PRO A 11 5.01 3.54 -6.78
CA PRO A 11 5.26 3.26 -8.19
C PRO A 11 4.17 2.41 -8.88
N PRO A 12 3.57 1.39 -8.23
CA PRO A 12 2.46 0.65 -8.85
C PRO A 12 1.24 1.54 -9.11
N LEU A 13 0.92 2.48 -8.20
CA LEU A 13 -0.18 3.42 -8.39
C LEU A 13 0.10 4.40 -9.55
N VAL A 14 1.34 4.87 -9.66
CA VAL A 14 1.77 5.74 -10.78
C VAL A 14 1.65 4.99 -12.10
N ARG A 15 2.16 3.74 -12.15
CA ARG A 15 2.05 2.87 -13.33
C ARG A 15 0.60 2.62 -13.71
N HIS A 16 -0.24 2.25 -12.74
CA HIS A 16 -1.67 2.02 -12.94
C HIS A 16 -2.36 3.25 -13.55
N ARG A 17 -2.10 4.45 -13.00
CA ARG A 17 -2.64 5.72 -13.52
C ARG A 17 -2.13 6.04 -14.93
N GLN A 18 -0.87 5.72 -15.25
CA GLN A 18 -0.31 5.89 -16.59
C GLN A 18 -0.99 4.94 -17.59
N GLU A 19 -1.09 3.65 -17.26
CA GLU A 19 -1.74 2.63 -18.09
C GLU A 19 -3.19 3.00 -18.40
N LEU A 20 -3.96 3.46 -17.41
CA LEU A 20 -5.34 3.93 -17.62
C LEU A 20 -5.41 5.17 -18.53
N ARG A 21 -4.47 6.11 -18.41
CA ARG A 21 -4.41 7.31 -19.26
C ARG A 21 -4.09 6.91 -20.70
N ASP A 22 -3.13 6.02 -20.91
CA ASP A 22 -2.71 5.58 -22.24
C ASP A 22 -3.79 4.71 -22.91
N ALA A 23 -4.45 3.83 -22.14
CA ALA A 23 -5.63 3.10 -22.60
C ALA A 23 -6.77 4.06 -22.98
N GLY A 24 -7.01 5.08 -22.17
CA GLY A 24 -8.02 6.12 -22.42
C GLY A 24 -7.73 6.93 -23.70
N ARG A 25 -6.48 7.33 -23.92
CA ARG A 25 -6.03 8.03 -25.14
C ARG A 25 -6.20 7.14 -26.37
N SER A 26 -5.72 5.90 -26.31
CA SER A 26 -5.81 4.93 -27.39
C SER A 26 -7.25 4.58 -27.72
N ARG A 27 -8.13 4.52 -26.71
CA ARG A 27 -9.58 4.35 -26.92
C ARG A 27 -10.20 5.55 -27.63
N ARG A 28 -9.91 6.77 -27.18
CA ARG A 28 -10.44 8.00 -27.82
C ARG A 28 -10.04 8.08 -29.28
N LEU A 29 -8.78 7.78 -29.60
CA LEU A 29 -8.28 7.78 -30.97
C LEU A 29 -8.98 6.70 -31.81
N ARG A 30 -9.08 5.46 -31.31
CA ARG A 30 -9.76 4.37 -32.02
C ARG A 30 -11.24 4.69 -32.29
N LEU A 31 -11.96 5.25 -31.32
CA LEU A 31 -13.36 5.64 -31.50
C LEU A 31 -13.51 6.81 -32.47
N ALA A 32 -12.62 7.80 -32.41
CA ALA A 32 -12.63 8.95 -33.33
C ALA A 32 -12.41 8.54 -34.79
N VAL A 33 -11.67 7.45 -35.04
CA VAL A 33 -11.48 6.88 -36.38
C VAL A 33 -12.60 5.90 -36.76
N ALA A 34 -12.98 4.99 -35.86
CA ALA A 34 -13.95 3.94 -36.16
C ALA A 34 -15.36 4.49 -36.39
N LEU A 35 -15.77 5.51 -35.64
CA LEU A 35 -17.12 6.09 -35.75
C LEU A 35 -17.42 6.68 -37.14
N PRO A 36 -16.60 7.58 -37.72
CA PRO A 36 -16.87 8.09 -39.07
C PRO A 36 -16.75 7.02 -40.14
N VAL A 37 -15.81 6.07 -40.01
CA VAL A 37 -15.65 4.96 -40.97
C VAL A 37 -16.88 4.06 -40.99
N LEU A 38 -17.38 3.65 -39.82
CA LEU A 38 -18.57 2.82 -39.71
C LEU A 38 -19.84 3.55 -40.17
N ALA A 39 -19.95 4.85 -39.89
CA ALA A 39 -21.05 5.67 -40.38
C ALA A 39 -21.05 5.78 -41.92
N ALA A 40 -19.89 5.98 -42.54
CA ALA A 40 -19.75 6.02 -43.99
C ALA A 40 -20.09 4.66 -44.65
N LEU A 41 -19.63 3.55 -44.04
CA LEU A 41 -19.96 2.19 -44.50
C LEU A 41 -21.46 1.90 -44.39
N ALA A 42 -22.08 2.25 -43.27
CA ALA A 42 -23.52 2.07 -43.08
C ALA A 42 -24.33 2.90 -44.09
N PHE A 43 -23.93 4.15 -44.33
CA PHE A 43 -24.56 5.02 -45.32
C PHE A 43 -24.42 4.46 -46.74
N GLY A 44 -23.22 4.02 -47.15
CA GLY A 44 -23.00 3.39 -48.45
C GLY A 44 -23.76 2.06 -48.63
N ALA A 45 -23.91 1.27 -47.57
CA ALA A 45 -24.75 0.08 -47.60
C ALA A 45 -26.24 0.42 -47.72
N PHE A 46 -26.68 1.52 -47.10
CA PHE A 46 -28.06 1.99 -47.15
C PHE A 46 -28.48 2.46 -48.55
N THR A 47 -27.57 3.05 -49.33
CA THR A 47 -27.84 3.44 -50.73
C THR A 47 -27.99 2.24 -51.66
N LEU A 48 -27.42 1.08 -51.33
CA LEU A 48 -27.61 -0.18 -52.05
C LEU A 48 -28.92 -0.87 -51.67
N SER A 49 -29.19 -1.02 -50.37
CA SER A 49 -30.50 -1.42 -49.87
C SER A 49 -30.69 -1.03 -48.38
N PRO A 50 -31.89 -0.54 -47.98
CA PRO A 50 -32.17 -0.21 -46.60
C PRO A 50 -31.91 -1.33 -45.57
N PRO A 51 -32.34 -2.60 -45.78
CA PRO A 51 -32.09 -3.65 -44.78
C PRO A 51 -30.60 -3.97 -44.62
N PHE A 52 -29.80 -3.86 -45.68
CA PHE A 52 -28.35 -4.06 -45.60
C PHE A 52 -27.66 -2.94 -44.83
N GLY A 53 -28.06 -1.68 -45.06
CA GLY A 53 -27.57 -0.54 -44.27
C GLY A 53 -27.84 -0.68 -42.78
N LEU A 54 -29.06 -1.12 -42.40
CA LEU A 54 -29.43 -1.37 -41.01
C LEU A 54 -28.59 -2.49 -40.38
N PHE A 55 -28.33 -3.58 -41.11
CA PHE A 55 -27.48 -4.66 -40.64
C PHE A 55 -26.04 -4.20 -40.37
N VAL A 56 -25.43 -3.45 -41.31
CA VAL A 56 -24.08 -2.90 -41.14
C VAL A 56 -24.02 -1.93 -39.96
N ALA A 57 -25.05 -1.10 -39.77
CA ALA A 57 -25.13 -0.22 -38.61
C ALA A 57 -25.20 -0.99 -37.29
N ALA A 58 -25.97 -2.08 -37.22
CA ALA A 58 -26.07 -2.92 -36.03
C ALA A 58 -24.72 -3.60 -35.70
N VAL A 59 -24.04 -4.16 -36.69
CA VAL A 59 -22.69 -4.73 -36.53
C VAL A 59 -21.70 -3.65 -36.10
N GLY A 60 -21.73 -2.48 -36.74
CA GLY A 60 -20.90 -1.33 -36.39
C GLY A 60 -21.11 -0.85 -34.96
N ALA A 61 -22.36 -0.82 -34.49
CA ALA A 61 -22.68 -0.51 -33.10
C ALA A 61 -22.06 -1.53 -32.13
N GLY A 62 -22.08 -2.82 -32.46
CA GLY A 62 -21.39 -3.87 -31.71
C GLY A 62 -19.87 -3.64 -31.67
N VAL A 63 -19.25 -3.32 -32.80
CA VAL A 63 -17.81 -3.00 -32.87
C VAL A 63 -17.48 -1.78 -32.02
N LEU A 64 -18.27 -0.71 -32.09
CA LEU A 64 -18.09 0.49 -31.27
C LEU A 64 -18.24 0.19 -29.77
N PHE A 65 -19.19 -0.67 -29.40
CA PHE A 65 -19.36 -1.12 -28.02
C PHE A 65 -18.09 -1.79 -27.49
N PHE A 66 -17.54 -2.77 -28.21
CA PHE A 66 -16.30 -3.45 -27.81
C PHE A 66 -15.07 -2.53 -27.80
N LEU A 67 -14.95 -1.63 -28.78
CA LEU A 67 -13.88 -0.62 -28.80
C LEU A 67 -14.01 0.40 -27.65
N GLY A 68 -15.21 0.61 -27.13
CA GLY A 68 -15.51 1.50 -26.01
C GLY A 68 -15.18 0.95 -24.63
N LEU A 69 -14.98 -0.37 -24.49
CA LEU A 69 -14.69 -0.99 -23.20
C LEU A 69 -13.39 -0.42 -22.59
N PRO A 70 -13.36 -0.15 -21.27
CA PRO A 70 -12.16 0.31 -20.59
C PRO A 70 -11.07 -0.78 -20.66
N GLY A 71 -9.82 -0.35 -20.86
CA GLY A 71 -8.67 -1.24 -20.74
C GLY A 71 -8.40 -1.63 -19.29
N GLY A 72 -7.80 -2.81 -19.10
CA GLY A 72 -7.32 -3.26 -17.79
C GLY A 72 -5.97 -2.64 -17.42
N SER A 73 -5.57 -2.86 -16.17
CA SER A 73 -4.25 -2.52 -15.64
C SER A 73 -3.45 -3.80 -15.43
N SER A 74 -2.13 -3.73 -15.60
CA SER A 74 -1.20 -4.82 -15.31
C SER A 74 -0.97 -5.04 -13.81
N VAL A 75 -1.31 -4.03 -13.00
CA VAL A 75 -1.22 -4.10 -11.52
C VAL A 75 -2.37 -4.93 -10.96
N ASP A 76 -2.02 -5.90 -10.11
CA ASP A 76 -2.97 -6.72 -9.38
C ASP A 76 -3.95 -5.86 -8.56
N ALA A 77 -5.25 -6.20 -8.61
CA ALA A 77 -6.29 -5.43 -7.95
C ALA A 77 -6.18 -5.46 -6.42
N GLY A 78 -5.72 -6.58 -5.85
CA GLY A 78 -5.47 -6.69 -4.41
C GLY A 78 -4.29 -5.82 -3.97
N ALA A 79 -3.20 -5.83 -4.73
CA ALA A 79 -2.06 -4.95 -4.49
C ALA A 79 -2.43 -3.46 -4.61
N LEU A 80 -3.26 -3.11 -5.60
CA LEU A 80 -3.76 -1.75 -5.77
C LEU A 80 -4.63 -1.33 -4.57
N ALA A 81 -5.53 -2.19 -4.11
CA ALA A 81 -6.35 -1.94 -2.93
C ALA A 81 -5.48 -1.74 -1.67
N GLY A 82 -4.42 -2.53 -1.48
CA GLY A 82 -3.46 -2.33 -0.40
C GLY A 82 -2.85 -0.92 -0.42
N ILE A 83 -2.34 -0.51 -1.59
CA ILE A 83 -1.71 0.80 -1.80
C ILE A 83 -2.71 1.94 -1.63
N GLU A 84 -3.95 1.80 -2.08
CA GLU A 84 -5.00 2.80 -1.85
C GLU A 84 -5.27 3.00 -0.36
N GLY A 85 -5.22 1.93 0.42
CA GLY A 85 -5.29 1.99 1.88
C GLY A 85 -4.14 2.76 2.49
N GLU A 86 -2.91 2.48 2.07
CA GLU A 86 -1.71 3.21 2.53
C GLU A 86 -1.78 4.69 2.14
N VAL A 87 -2.20 5.02 0.91
CA VAL A 87 -2.41 6.41 0.46
C VAL A 87 -3.45 7.12 1.33
N ALA A 88 -4.57 6.47 1.64
CA ALA A 88 -5.60 7.05 2.49
C ALA A 88 -5.08 7.36 3.91
N VAL A 89 -4.22 6.50 4.46
CA VAL A 89 -3.56 6.73 5.75
C VAL A 89 -2.51 7.83 5.66
N LEU A 90 -1.72 7.87 4.59
CA LEU A 90 -0.73 8.91 4.34
C LEU A 90 -1.38 10.31 4.35
N GLU A 91 -2.54 10.47 3.69
CA GLU A 91 -3.25 11.75 3.68
C GLU A 91 -3.76 12.17 5.06
N ARG A 92 -4.07 11.23 5.95
CA ARG A 92 -4.36 11.53 7.36
C ARG A 92 -3.10 11.93 8.11
N LEU A 93 -2.01 11.15 8.00
CA LEU A 93 -0.76 11.43 8.71
C LEU A 93 -0.12 12.77 8.31
N LYS A 94 -0.28 13.23 7.06
CA LYS A 94 0.14 14.57 6.61
C LYS A 94 -0.49 15.72 7.40
N GLN A 95 -1.65 15.48 8.01
CA GLN A 95 -2.38 16.48 8.80
C GLN A 95 -1.79 16.67 10.20
N LEU A 96 -0.86 15.81 10.64
CA LEU A 96 -0.14 16.02 11.88
C LEU A 96 0.60 17.39 11.88
N PRO A 97 0.91 17.96 13.05
CA PRO A 97 1.69 19.19 13.13
C PRO A 97 3.13 19.02 12.60
N HIS A 98 3.80 20.15 12.37
CA HIS A 98 5.09 20.20 11.64
C HIS A 98 6.30 19.64 12.40
N ASP A 99 6.15 19.43 13.70
CA ASP A 99 7.10 18.76 14.58
C ASP A 99 7.06 17.23 14.45
N TYR A 100 6.15 16.69 13.64
CA TYR A 100 6.15 15.29 13.22
C TYR A 100 6.83 15.12 11.86
N LEU A 101 7.72 14.13 11.77
CA LEU A 101 8.38 13.65 10.57
C LEU A 101 7.74 12.35 10.10
N LEU A 102 7.49 12.24 8.79
CA LEU A 102 6.83 11.10 8.17
C LEU A 102 7.73 10.41 7.13
N LEU A 103 7.84 9.09 7.25
CA LEU A 103 8.44 8.21 6.26
C LEU A 103 7.38 7.17 5.88
N ASN A 104 7.25 6.84 4.59
CA ASN A 104 6.41 5.75 4.12
C ASN A 104 7.23 4.69 3.39
N ARG A 105 6.79 3.43 3.38
CA ARG A 105 7.43 2.34 2.62
C ARG A 105 8.90 2.15 2.97
N VAL A 106 9.19 2.15 4.26
CA VAL A 106 10.56 2.05 4.76
C VAL A 106 11.04 0.61 4.60
N LYS A 107 12.21 0.44 3.98
CA LYS A 107 12.90 -0.85 3.89
C LYS A 107 13.94 -0.94 4.99
N LEU A 108 13.58 -1.60 6.07
CA LEU A 108 14.45 -1.82 7.20
C LEU A 108 15.33 -3.06 6.96
N PRO A 109 16.67 -2.98 7.03
CA PRO A 109 17.53 -4.16 6.97
C PRO A 109 17.16 -5.18 8.06
N ASP A 110 16.91 -6.41 7.67
CA ASP A 110 16.55 -7.50 8.57
C ASP A 110 17.18 -8.80 8.05
N GLY A 111 18.36 -9.12 8.59
CA GLY A 111 19.12 -10.32 8.21
C GLY A 111 18.45 -11.65 8.57
N GLN A 112 17.31 -11.61 9.27
CA GLN A 112 16.50 -12.81 9.56
C GLN A 112 15.54 -13.15 8.41
N LEU A 113 15.34 -12.26 7.44
CA LEU A 113 14.44 -12.46 6.32
C LEU A 113 15.22 -12.86 5.04
N PRO A 114 14.66 -13.75 4.19
CA PRO A 114 15.34 -14.20 2.97
C PRO A 114 15.66 -13.08 1.96
N ASN A 115 14.83 -12.04 1.92
CA ASN A 115 15.03 -10.85 1.09
C ASN A 115 15.97 -9.82 1.74
N GLY A 116 16.39 -10.02 2.99
CA GLY A 116 17.31 -9.16 3.74
C GLY A 116 16.70 -7.86 4.28
N TRP A 117 15.39 -7.65 4.11
CA TRP A 117 14.71 -6.44 4.59
C TRP A 117 13.24 -6.65 4.92
N ARG A 118 12.75 -5.85 5.86
CA ARG A 118 11.35 -5.77 6.29
C ARG A 118 10.74 -4.45 5.80
N GLU A 119 9.56 -4.50 5.20
CA GLU A 119 8.78 -3.30 4.88
C GLU A 119 8.03 -2.80 6.12
N LEU A 120 8.08 -1.50 6.34
CA LEU A 120 7.25 -0.79 7.31
C LEU A 120 6.43 0.23 6.52
N ASP A 121 5.10 0.21 6.66
CA ASP A 121 4.22 1.07 5.87
C ASP A 121 4.46 2.54 6.20
N PHE A 122 4.50 2.90 7.50
CA PHE A 122 4.91 4.22 7.94
C PHE A 122 5.76 4.19 9.20
N ILE A 123 6.71 5.14 9.26
CA ILE A 123 7.34 5.60 10.49
C ILE A 123 6.93 7.05 10.72
N VAL A 124 6.46 7.36 11.93
CA VAL A 124 6.15 8.72 12.38
C VAL A 124 7.04 9.04 13.58
N SER A 125 7.79 10.13 13.52
CA SER A 125 8.68 10.58 14.59
C SER A 125 8.29 11.99 15.02
N GLY A 126 8.08 12.25 16.31
CA GLY A 126 7.69 13.59 16.78
C GLY A 126 7.60 13.72 18.29
N PRO A 127 6.85 14.72 18.81
CA PRO A 127 6.75 15.02 20.25
C PRO A 127 6.26 13.86 21.12
N THR A 128 5.51 12.92 20.53
CA THR A 128 4.95 11.74 21.22
C THR A 128 5.76 10.47 20.97
N GLY A 129 7.01 10.62 20.51
CA GLY A 129 7.95 9.53 20.31
C GLY A 129 7.98 9.01 18.88
N LEU A 130 8.44 7.77 18.74
CA LEU A 130 8.60 7.07 17.47
C LEU A 130 7.47 6.05 17.30
N TRP A 131 6.82 6.07 16.15
CA TRP A 131 5.64 5.24 15.86
C TRP A 131 5.83 4.47 14.57
N ILE A 132 5.39 3.22 14.57
CA ILE A 132 5.17 2.40 13.38
C ILE A 132 3.67 2.29 13.17
N VAL A 133 3.21 2.65 11.97
CA VAL A 133 1.82 2.46 11.55
C VAL A 133 1.78 1.33 10.54
N GLU A 134 1.16 0.22 10.91
CA GLU A 134 0.88 -0.91 10.00
C GLU A 134 -0.53 -0.72 9.43
N VAL A 135 -0.69 -0.81 8.12
CA VAL A 135 -1.95 -0.54 7.43
C VAL A 135 -2.57 -1.82 6.87
N LYS A 136 -3.86 -2.03 7.15
CA LYS A 136 -4.66 -3.05 6.47
C LYS A 136 -5.88 -2.41 5.83
N ASN A 137 -6.04 -2.60 4.53
CA ASN A 137 -7.23 -2.16 3.82
C ASN A 137 -8.24 -3.31 3.73
N THR A 138 -9.21 -3.36 4.64
CA THR A 138 -10.25 -4.39 4.63
C THR A 138 -11.60 -3.81 5.03
N PRO A 139 -12.65 -3.93 4.18
CA PRO A 139 -14.00 -3.50 4.53
C PRO A 139 -14.68 -4.47 5.49
N GLY A 140 -15.57 -3.93 6.33
CA GLY A 140 -16.47 -4.70 7.18
C GLY A 140 -16.33 -4.38 8.67
N TYR A 141 -16.95 -5.22 9.49
CA TYR A 141 -16.91 -5.13 10.94
C TYR A 141 -15.90 -6.13 11.48
N VAL A 142 -14.84 -5.64 12.10
CA VAL A 142 -13.73 -6.43 12.65
C VAL A 142 -13.87 -6.53 14.16
N TYR A 143 -13.94 -7.76 14.67
CA TYR A 143 -13.88 -8.04 16.10
C TYR A 143 -12.44 -8.39 16.51
N VAL A 144 -11.75 -7.49 17.20
CA VAL A 144 -10.34 -7.66 17.54
C VAL A 144 -10.17 -8.71 18.63
N GLN A 145 -9.40 -9.76 18.33
CA GLN A 145 -9.07 -10.84 19.26
C GLN A 145 -7.55 -11.02 19.32
N PRO A 146 -6.82 -10.26 20.16
CA PRO A 146 -5.36 -10.16 20.08
C PRO A 146 -4.62 -11.49 20.20
N GLY A 147 -5.18 -12.44 20.97
CA GLY A 147 -4.61 -13.79 21.16
C GLY A 147 -4.88 -14.76 20.00
N GLU A 148 -5.78 -14.42 19.07
CA GLU A 148 -6.19 -15.31 17.99
C GLU A 148 -5.40 -15.07 16.71
N ARG A 149 -5.19 -16.13 15.93
CA ARG A 149 -4.47 -16.03 14.63
C ARG A 149 -5.27 -15.24 13.59
N HIS A 150 -6.59 -15.35 13.64
CA HIS A 150 -7.49 -14.64 12.73
C HIS A 150 -8.66 -14.05 13.52
N TRP A 151 -9.09 -12.87 13.11
CA TRP A 151 -10.19 -12.13 13.73
C TRP A 151 -11.47 -12.30 12.93
N PRO A 152 -12.63 -12.47 13.60
CA PRO A 152 -13.92 -12.47 12.92
C PRO A 152 -14.13 -11.18 12.12
N LEU A 153 -14.55 -11.32 10.86
CA LEU A 153 -14.85 -10.23 9.95
C LEU A 153 -16.23 -10.42 9.34
N ALA A 154 -17.18 -9.55 9.70
CA ALA A 154 -18.49 -9.51 9.04
C ALA A 154 -18.48 -8.49 7.91
N ARG A 155 -18.82 -8.91 6.68
CA ARG A 155 -19.06 -7.97 5.59
C ARG A 155 -20.55 -7.72 5.42
N ARG A 156 -20.90 -6.46 5.11
CA ARG A 156 -22.27 -6.11 4.74
C ARG A 156 -22.68 -6.96 3.53
N ALA A 157 -23.89 -7.46 3.61
CA ALA A 157 -24.52 -8.13 2.49
C ALA A 157 -24.99 -7.10 1.46
N GLY A 158 -24.95 -7.44 0.17
CA GLY A 158 -25.69 -6.67 -0.84
C GLY A 158 -27.21 -6.74 -0.58
N CYS A 159 -27.99 -5.83 -1.16
CA CYS A 159 -29.45 -5.77 -0.97
C CYS A 159 -30.10 -7.16 -1.05
N GLY A 160 -30.67 -7.62 0.07
CA GLY A 160 -31.41 -8.88 0.19
C GLY A 160 -30.58 -10.13 0.53
N SER A 161 -29.25 -10.03 0.67
CA SER A 161 -28.40 -11.16 1.06
C SER A 161 -28.09 -11.20 2.56
N ARG A 162 -27.63 -12.36 3.08
CA ARG A 162 -27.15 -12.48 4.46
C ARG A 162 -25.71 -11.97 4.57
N PRO A 163 -25.30 -11.38 5.72
CA PRO A 163 -23.91 -11.00 5.95
C PRO A 163 -22.96 -12.18 5.70
N SER A 164 -21.88 -11.93 4.96
CA SER A 164 -20.85 -12.95 4.76
C SER A 164 -19.81 -12.85 5.86
N TRP A 165 -19.53 -13.96 6.52
CA TRP A 165 -18.49 -14.07 7.53
C TRP A 165 -17.17 -14.50 6.87
N ASN A 166 -16.10 -13.80 7.20
CA ASN A 166 -14.74 -14.08 6.81
C ASN A 166 -13.83 -13.95 8.04
N ALA A 167 -12.53 -14.05 7.83
CA ALA A 167 -11.54 -13.77 8.86
C ALA A 167 -10.45 -12.83 8.34
N LEU A 168 -10.00 -11.92 9.19
CA LEU A 168 -8.84 -11.06 8.96
C LEU A 168 -7.64 -11.70 9.67
N GLN A 169 -6.51 -11.89 9.00
CA GLN A 169 -5.30 -12.32 9.66
C GLN A 169 -4.88 -11.28 10.70
N ASN A 170 -4.56 -11.73 11.92
CA ASN A 170 -4.15 -10.85 13.00
C ASN A 170 -2.84 -10.10 12.60
N PRO A 171 -2.87 -8.75 12.50
CA PRO A 171 -1.72 -7.92 12.15
C PRO A 171 -0.79 -7.62 13.34
N ILE A 172 -1.21 -7.89 14.58
CA ILE A 172 -0.41 -7.58 15.78
C ILE A 172 0.96 -8.27 15.76
N PRO A 173 1.09 -9.58 15.44
CA PRO A 173 2.40 -10.20 15.33
C PRO A 173 3.32 -9.52 14.32
N GLN A 174 2.77 -9.02 13.20
CA GLN A 174 3.52 -8.29 12.19
C GLN A 174 4.01 -6.95 12.72
N ALA A 175 3.13 -6.16 13.33
CA ALA A 175 3.47 -4.86 13.93
C ALA A 175 4.52 -5.01 15.04
N SER A 176 4.36 -6.00 15.93
CA SER A 176 5.34 -6.30 16.97
C SER A 176 6.71 -6.72 16.39
N ALA A 177 6.74 -7.52 15.33
CA ALA A 177 7.98 -7.90 14.66
C ALA A 177 8.68 -6.68 14.00
N GLN A 178 7.91 -5.73 13.46
CA GLN A 178 8.44 -4.47 12.93
C GLN A 178 9.06 -3.61 14.05
N VAL A 179 8.39 -3.46 15.19
CA VAL A 179 8.94 -2.76 16.38
C VAL A 179 10.26 -3.37 16.81
N GLN A 180 10.30 -4.70 17.01
CA GLN A 180 11.53 -5.37 17.45
C GLN A 180 12.65 -5.25 16.42
N SER A 181 12.33 -5.26 15.13
CA SER A 181 13.34 -5.09 14.08
C SER A 181 13.88 -3.66 14.07
N LEU A 182 13.00 -2.64 14.15
CA LEU A 182 13.43 -1.24 14.14
C LEU A 182 14.23 -0.91 15.38
N LYS A 183 13.79 -1.37 16.56
CA LYS A 183 14.50 -1.22 17.82
C LYS A 183 15.90 -1.81 17.74
N ARG A 184 16.05 -3.05 17.26
CA ARG A 184 17.36 -3.69 17.11
C ARG A 184 18.26 -2.92 16.16
N TRP A 185 17.73 -2.49 15.02
CA TRP A 185 18.50 -1.72 14.04
C TRP A 185 18.96 -0.37 14.62
N LEU A 186 18.08 0.38 15.29
CA LEU A 186 18.42 1.65 15.94
C LEU A 186 19.48 1.46 17.04
N LEU A 187 19.36 0.41 17.85
CA LEU A 187 20.36 0.09 18.87
C LEU A 187 21.73 -0.20 18.26
N GLN A 188 21.80 -0.88 17.11
CA GLN A 188 23.05 -1.09 16.37
C GLN A 188 23.65 0.23 15.85
N GLN A 189 22.83 1.26 15.64
CA GLN A 189 23.27 2.62 15.30
C GLN A 189 23.55 3.49 16.55
N GLY A 190 23.53 2.92 17.76
CA GLY A 190 23.76 3.64 19.01
C GLY A 190 22.56 4.46 19.52
N ILE A 191 21.36 4.24 18.96
CA ILE A 191 20.14 4.95 19.34
C ILE A 191 19.24 4.02 20.15
N SER A 192 18.98 4.40 21.41
CA SER A 192 18.04 3.70 22.28
C SER A 192 16.71 4.44 22.33
N VAL A 193 15.71 3.87 21.66
CA VAL A 193 14.32 4.35 21.67
C VAL A 193 13.39 3.14 21.53
N GLU A 194 12.24 3.18 22.21
CA GLU A 194 11.19 2.18 22.05
C GLU A 194 10.17 2.70 21.03
N PRO A 195 10.03 2.08 19.84
CA PRO A 195 8.97 2.44 18.91
C PRO A 195 7.60 1.97 19.44
N ASN A 196 6.62 2.83 19.40
CA ASN A 196 5.21 2.47 19.56
C ASN A 196 4.68 1.85 18.25
N ALA A 197 3.72 0.93 18.35
CA ALA A 197 3.03 0.39 17.19
C ALA A 197 1.54 0.76 17.23
N VAL A 198 0.97 0.97 16.06
CA VAL A 198 -0.47 1.07 15.85
C VAL A 198 -0.84 0.37 14.56
N VAL A 199 -1.96 -0.36 14.57
CA VAL A 199 -2.55 -0.93 13.37
C VAL A 199 -3.68 -0.02 12.92
N CYS A 200 -3.64 0.41 11.66
CA CYS A 200 -4.68 1.23 11.05
C CYS A 200 -5.46 0.43 10.01
N LEU A 201 -6.76 0.24 10.27
CA LEU A 201 -7.71 -0.27 9.30
C LEU A 201 -8.18 0.90 8.43
N SER A 202 -7.76 0.92 7.16
CA SER A 202 -7.83 2.11 6.31
C SER A 202 -9.10 2.20 5.44
N HIS A 203 -9.87 1.13 5.34
CA HIS A 203 -11.06 1.11 4.48
C HIS A 203 -12.14 2.06 5.03
N PRO A 204 -12.80 2.89 4.20
CA PRO A 204 -13.83 3.85 4.67
C PRO A 204 -15.03 3.20 5.35
N GLU A 205 -15.36 1.97 4.96
CA GLU A 205 -16.49 1.20 5.49
C GLU A 205 -16.09 0.22 6.60
N VAL A 206 -14.88 0.35 7.17
CA VAL A 206 -14.47 -0.51 8.28
C VAL A 206 -14.98 0.03 9.61
N ALA A 207 -15.41 -0.89 10.47
CA ALA A 207 -15.70 -0.62 11.87
C ALA A 207 -14.96 -1.65 12.73
N VAL A 208 -14.54 -1.22 13.93
CA VAL A 208 -13.67 -2.01 14.80
C VAL A 208 -14.27 -2.07 16.19
N GLU A 209 -14.29 -3.28 16.76
CA GLU A 209 -14.66 -3.54 18.14
C GLU A 209 -13.44 -4.04 18.92
N ASN A 210 -13.32 -3.61 20.19
CA ASN A 210 -12.22 -3.94 21.12
C ASN A 210 -10.81 -3.55 20.62
N GLY A 211 -10.72 -2.63 19.65
CA GLY A 211 -9.46 -2.24 19.03
C GLY A 211 -8.48 -1.52 19.97
N THR A 212 -8.98 -0.71 20.90
CA THR A 212 -8.16 0.06 21.85
C THR A 212 -7.71 -0.76 23.07
N GLU A 213 -8.36 -1.89 23.33
CA GLU A 213 -8.02 -2.81 24.44
C GLU A 213 -6.87 -3.77 24.08
N SER A 214 -6.52 -3.80 22.79
CA SER A 214 -5.41 -4.60 22.27
C SER A 214 -4.04 -4.04 22.72
N PRO A 215 -3.04 -4.90 23.00
CA PRO A 215 -1.67 -4.45 23.31
C PRO A 215 -1.04 -3.55 22.25
N VAL A 216 -1.44 -3.74 20.99
CA VAL A 216 -1.15 -2.82 19.89
C VAL A 216 -2.51 -2.24 19.47
N PRO A 217 -2.76 -0.93 19.67
CA PRO A 217 -4.03 -0.32 19.33
C PRO A 217 -4.40 -0.57 17.86
N VAL A 218 -5.65 -0.97 17.63
CA VAL A 218 -6.23 -1.16 16.30
C VAL A 218 -7.27 -0.09 16.06
N LEU A 219 -7.00 0.80 15.12
CA LEU A 219 -7.78 2.02 14.90
C LEU A 219 -8.34 2.06 13.48
N VAL A 220 -9.42 2.81 13.30
CA VAL A 220 -9.82 3.26 11.96
C VAL A 220 -9.04 4.52 11.58
N ARG A 221 -8.86 4.77 10.28
CA ARG A 221 -8.03 5.88 9.78
C ARG A 221 -8.34 7.27 10.39
N ASP A 222 -9.59 7.54 10.72
CA ASP A 222 -10.03 8.84 11.21
C ASP A 222 -9.67 9.08 12.69
N GLN A 223 -9.30 8.02 13.42
CA GLN A 223 -8.84 8.07 14.81
C GLN A 223 -7.31 8.17 14.94
N LEU A 224 -6.57 7.87 13.86
CA LEU A 224 -5.14 7.65 13.89
C LEU A 224 -4.33 8.87 14.36
N THR A 225 -4.59 10.05 13.78
CA THR A 225 -3.84 11.27 14.13
C THR A 225 -4.12 11.70 15.55
N ALA A 226 -5.40 11.70 15.96
CA ALA A 226 -5.81 12.02 17.31
C ALA A 226 -5.15 11.09 18.34
N HIS A 227 -5.06 9.79 18.05
CA HIS A 227 -4.38 8.83 18.92
C HIS A 227 -2.88 9.13 19.07
N ILE A 228 -2.17 9.37 17.96
CA ILE A 228 -0.73 9.70 17.98
C ILE A 228 -0.48 11.00 18.75
N GLN A 229 -1.36 12.00 18.63
CA GLN A 229 -1.22 13.29 19.31
C GLN A 229 -1.62 13.26 20.79
N ALA A 230 -2.55 12.38 21.18
CA ALA A 230 -3.00 12.23 22.56
C ALA A 230 -2.02 11.41 23.42
N ALA A 231 -1.07 10.72 22.80
CA ALA A 231 -0.06 9.95 23.53
C ALA A 231 0.86 10.86 24.37
N PRO A 232 1.42 10.36 25.49
CA PRO A 232 2.35 11.11 26.31
C PRO A 232 3.54 11.62 25.50
N SER A 233 4.04 12.81 25.84
CA SER A 233 5.25 13.31 25.21
C SER A 233 6.44 12.41 25.58
N ALA A 234 7.25 12.10 24.58
CA ALA A 234 8.43 11.25 24.72
C ALA A 234 9.62 11.91 24.04
N ALA A 235 10.69 12.16 24.81
CA ALA A 235 11.92 12.74 24.29
C ALA A 235 12.58 11.75 23.32
N LEU A 236 12.90 12.23 22.13
CA LEU A 236 13.60 11.45 21.12
C LEU A 236 15.12 11.64 21.25
N PRO A 237 15.93 10.58 21.15
CA PRO A 237 17.38 10.71 21.17
C PRO A 237 17.89 11.58 20.03
N GLY A 238 18.97 12.33 20.28
CA GLY A 238 19.70 13.04 19.22
C GLY A 238 20.24 12.07 18.18
N GLY A 239 20.32 12.49 16.91
CA GLY A 239 20.79 11.63 15.81
C GLY A 239 19.73 10.68 15.23
N LEU A 240 18.52 10.62 15.82
CA LEU A 240 17.45 9.74 15.35
C LEU A 240 17.00 10.09 13.94
N ILE A 241 16.80 11.37 13.64
CA ILE A 241 16.32 11.82 12.32
C ILE A 241 17.38 11.53 11.25
N GLU A 242 18.65 11.80 11.55
CA GLU A 242 19.79 11.53 10.68
C GLU A 242 19.92 10.03 10.39
N THR A 243 19.70 9.20 11.41
CA THR A 243 19.70 7.75 11.27
C THR A 243 18.50 7.25 10.46
N LEU A 244 17.28 7.69 10.75
CA LEU A 244 16.09 7.34 9.97
C LEU A 244 16.23 7.79 8.51
N ALA A 245 16.94 8.88 8.23
CA ALA A 245 17.22 9.32 6.87
C ALA A 245 18.09 8.33 6.06
N GLN A 246 18.76 7.37 6.71
CA GLN A 246 19.46 6.28 6.02
C GLN A 246 18.48 5.23 5.46
N LEU A 247 17.29 5.12 6.05
CA LEU A 247 16.24 4.20 5.62
C LEU A 247 15.33 4.77 4.53
N ARG A 248 15.80 5.78 3.79
CA ARG A 248 15.03 6.47 2.76
C ARG A 248 14.36 5.48 1.80
N PRO A 249 13.06 5.64 1.52
CA PRO A 249 12.37 4.74 0.60
C PRO A 249 12.98 4.87 -0.80
N GLY A 250 13.42 3.75 -1.37
CA GLY A 250 14.11 3.74 -2.67
C GLY A 250 15.63 3.89 -2.60
N GLY A 251 16.22 4.05 -1.41
CA GLY A 251 17.66 3.83 -1.21
C GLY A 251 17.98 2.34 -1.42
N LYS A 252 19.03 2.04 -2.18
CA LYS A 252 19.62 0.69 -2.13
C LYS A 252 19.96 0.40 -0.66
N PRO A 253 19.69 -0.81 -0.13
CA PRO A 253 20.16 -1.16 1.21
C PRO A 253 21.66 -0.84 1.27
N ALA A 254 22.09 -0.22 2.38
CA ALA A 254 23.50 0.13 2.57
C ALA A 254 24.35 -1.11 2.27
N ALA A 255 25.09 -1.07 1.16
CA ALA A 255 26.03 -2.12 0.79
C ALA A 255 27.14 -2.08 1.83
N GLY A 256 27.17 -3.06 2.74
CA GLY A 256 28.21 -3.08 3.77
C GLY A 256 27.93 -3.91 5.01
N LEU A 257 27.15 -4.98 4.93
CA LEU A 257 27.14 -6.05 5.93
C LEU A 257 26.97 -7.39 5.21
N ASP A 258 28.07 -7.90 4.64
CA ASP A 258 28.17 -9.31 4.26
C ASP A 258 28.23 -10.14 5.55
N PRO A 259 27.27 -11.05 5.83
CA PRO A 259 27.31 -11.90 7.03
C PRO A 259 28.24 -13.11 6.87
N PHE A 260 28.90 -13.27 5.72
CA PHE A 260 29.70 -14.45 5.38
C PHE A 260 30.99 -14.08 4.63
N ASP A 261 31.87 -13.32 5.27
CA ASP A 261 33.31 -13.43 5.00
C ASP A 261 33.94 -14.31 6.08
N SER A 262 33.63 -15.61 6.04
CA SER A 262 34.44 -16.61 6.73
C SER A 262 35.61 -16.95 5.81
N GLY A 263 36.79 -16.53 6.23
CA GLY A 263 38.03 -16.62 5.46
C GLY A 263 38.21 -17.96 4.75
N ARG A 264 38.28 -17.91 3.42
CA ARG A 264 38.89 -19.00 2.65
C ARG A 264 40.37 -19.02 2.94
N LEU A 265 40.79 -19.95 3.79
CA LEU A 265 42.18 -20.43 3.82
C LEU A 265 42.57 -20.89 2.40
N PRO A 266 43.75 -20.53 1.89
CA PRO A 266 44.21 -20.97 0.59
C PRO A 266 44.44 -22.48 0.58
N ALA A 267 43.89 -23.15 -0.44
CA ALA A 267 44.03 -24.58 -0.64
C ALA A 267 45.50 -24.98 -0.84
N VAL A 268 45.98 -25.88 0.02
CA VAL A 268 47.28 -26.55 -0.10
C VAL A 268 47.28 -27.39 -1.38
N LYS A 269 48.13 -27.04 -2.34
CA LYS A 269 48.44 -27.89 -3.50
C LYS A 269 49.10 -29.18 -3.00
N LYS A 270 48.48 -30.34 -3.21
CA LYS A 270 49.17 -31.62 -3.16
C LYS A 270 49.85 -31.87 -4.50
N THR A 271 51.17 -31.94 -4.45
CA THR A 271 52.03 -32.50 -5.50
C THR A 271 51.82 -34.01 -5.59
N GLY A 272 51.58 -34.49 -6.80
CA GLY A 272 51.65 -35.87 -7.26
C GLY A 272 51.98 -35.84 -8.73
#